data_AF-A0A0E4H2P0-F1
#
_entry.id   AF-A0A0E4H2P0-F1
#
_cell.length_a   1.000
_cell.length_b   1.000
_cell.length_c   1.000
_cell.angle_alpha   90.00
_cell.angle_beta   90.00
_cell.angle_gamma   90.00
#
_symmetry.space_group_name_H-M   'P 1'
#
loop_
_entity.id
_entity.type
_entity.pdbx_description
1 polymer ?
#
loop_
_entity_poly.entity_id
_entity_poly.type
_entity_poly.pdbx_seq_one_letter_code
_entity_poly.pdbx_strand_id
1 'polypeptide(L)'
;MSVITHAVWRGHTIASITALTAPGRPWHNGLGASYQRYHHHAHAALTRDFTKAITWLAANLVEDRRAQHKNKNTQGGTTGWQGSEQLRNWLANGCAWADTEFQGQRYRWTVHAVLQTLAVHADRAGQMINGTPVVGVGGRALSLACGLLSADTIWRVLRDLRDRPGSPITQVRSAIGLDADWYALTSQNKIETDPIRLQRARVEDVHPAWGVLGHQHRRVYELIAYHGLTNRADLYAAARISKSTVNATIVELTVAGLIKTTGRGTVATGSTSLNDIATAHHLDDITQTRIAEYRAERTQWRNWLEARDTRIGRSTPSASSIAPCTTATPGSEDPIEQAYLESVLSTGPPADIEHNTSRQHTDAIALIGDMLGGRILNV
;
A
#
# COMPACT_ATOMS: atom_id res chain seq x y z
N MET A 1 -17.57 -24.54 -17.71
CA MET A 1 -16.40 -23.73 -18.08
C MET A 1 -15.57 -23.30 -16.88
N SER A 2 -16.11 -22.56 -15.90
CA SER A 2 -15.34 -22.08 -14.71
C SER A 2 -14.52 -23.16 -13.98
N VAL A 3 -15.10 -24.35 -13.78
CA VAL A 3 -14.43 -25.48 -13.10
C VAL A 3 -13.26 -26.04 -13.93
N ILE A 4 -13.40 -26.16 -15.25
CA ILE A 4 -12.31 -26.62 -16.14
C ILE A 4 -11.21 -25.57 -16.21
N THR A 5 -11.57 -24.29 -16.35
CA THR A 5 -10.62 -23.18 -16.32
C THR A 5 -9.79 -23.20 -15.04
N HIS A 6 -10.41 -23.43 -13.88
CA HIS A 6 -9.68 -23.55 -12.61
C HIS A 6 -8.78 -24.80 -12.54
N ALA A 7 -9.23 -25.95 -13.07
CA ALA A 7 -8.40 -27.16 -13.16
C ALA A 7 -7.17 -26.95 -14.06
N VAL A 8 -7.36 -26.32 -15.23
CA VAL A 8 -6.26 -25.97 -16.15
C VAL A 8 -5.29 -24.99 -15.50
N TRP A 9 -5.79 -23.97 -14.78
CA TRP A 9 -4.95 -23.02 -14.06
C TRP A 9 -4.11 -23.67 -12.95
N ARG A 10 -4.61 -24.72 -12.32
CA ARG A 10 -3.88 -25.55 -11.33
C ARG A 10 -2.92 -26.56 -11.97
N GLY A 11 -2.75 -26.54 -13.29
CA GLY A 11 -1.80 -27.39 -14.03
C GLY A 11 -2.33 -28.76 -14.44
N HIS A 12 -3.65 -29.01 -14.37
CA HIS A 12 -4.21 -30.27 -14.82
C HIS A 12 -4.20 -30.38 -16.36
N THR A 13 -3.77 -31.54 -16.86
CA THR A 13 -3.85 -31.90 -18.27
C THR A 13 -5.19 -32.55 -18.57
N ILE A 14 -5.57 -32.61 -19.85
CA ILE A 14 -6.80 -33.30 -20.25
C ILE A 14 -6.83 -34.77 -19.79
N ALA A 15 -5.67 -35.44 -19.78
CA ALA A 15 -5.54 -36.81 -19.30
C ALA A 15 -5.80 -36.91 -17.79
N SER A 16 -5.27 -35.97 -16.99
CA SER A 16 -5.50 -35.98 -15.54
C SER A 16 -6.94 -35.63 -15.17
N ILE A 17 -7.58 -34.71 -15.90
CA ILE A 17 -9.00 -34.39 -15.73
C ILE A 17 -9.85 -35.62 -16.06
N THR A 18 -9.59 -36.28 -17.19
CA THR A 18 -10.32 -37.49 -17.61
C THR A 18 -10.19 -38.60 -16.54
N ALA A 19 -8.98 -38.82 -16.04
CA ALA A 19 -8.70 -39.80 -14.99
C ALA A 19 -9.39 -39.48 -13.65
N LEU A 20 -9.59 -38.21 -13.31
CA LEU A 20 -10.28 -37.78 -12.09
C LEU A 20 -11.81 -37.80 -12.22
N THR A 21 -12.34 -37.78 -13.45
CA THR A 21 -13.77 -37.88 -13.75
C THR A 21 -14.30 -39.30 -13.98
N ALA A 22 -13.40 -40.29 -14.08
CA ALA A 22 -13.76 -41.69 -14.26
C ALA A 22 -14.61 -42.23 -13.08
N PRO A 23 -15.44 -43.27 -13.28
CA PRO A 23 -16.25 -43.86 -12.20
C PRO A 23 -15.41 -44.20 -10.96
N GLY A 24 -15.93 -43.85 -9.78
CA GLY A 24 -15.24 -44.07 -8.50
C GLY A 24 -14.11 -43.08 -8.18
N ARG A 25 -13.94 -42.00 -8.95
CA ARG A 25 -12.92 -40.98 -8.74
C ARG A 25 -13.49 -39.67 -8.17
N PRO A 26 -12.65 -38.80 -7.57
CA PRO A 26 -13.13 -37.67 -6.78
C PRO A 26 -14.00 -36.66 -7.55
N TRP A 27 -13.83 -36.54 -8.87
CA TRP A 27 -14.59 -35.59 -9.69
C TRP A 27 -15.70 -36.25 -10.50
N HIS A 28 -15.94 -37.54 -10.28
CA HIS A 28 -16.96 -38.31 -11.02
C HIS A 28 -18.36 -37.72 -10.85
N ASN A 29 -18.79 -37.52 -9.60
CA ASN A 29 -20.16 -37.07 -9.30
C ASN A 29 -20.41 -35.60 -9.63
N GLY A 30 -19.36 -34.81 -9.85
CA GLY A 30 -19.46 -33.39 -10.21
C GLY A 30 -19.16 -33.17 -11.69
N LEU A 31 -17.88 -32.94 -11.99
CA LEU A 31 -17.44 -32.65 -13.36
C LEU A 31 -17.76 -33.81 -14.30
N GLY A 32 -17.53 -35.07 -13.89
CA GLY A 32 -17.85 -36.25 -14.70
C GLY A 32 -19.33 -36.35 -15.06
N ALA A 33 -20.23 -36.21 -14.08
CA ALA A 33 -21.68 -36.21 -14.28
C ALA A 33 -22.13 -35.14 -15.27
N SER A 34 -21.51 -33.95 -15.23
CA SER A 34 -21.87 -32.85 -16.14
C SER A 34 -21.59 -33.16 -17.63
N TYR A 35 -20.65 -34.07 -17.93
CA TYR A 35 -20.32 -34.50 -19.28
C TYR A 35 -21.07 -35.77 -19.73
N GLN A 36 -21.76 -36.47 -18.82
CA GLN A 36 -22.55 -37.66 -19.17
C GLN A 36 -23.67 -37.36 -20.16
N ARG A 37 -24.22 -36.13 -20.15
CA ARG A 37 -25.24 -35.66 -21.10
C ARG A 37 -24.80 -35.70 -22.57
N TYR A 38 -23.50 -35.78 -22.83
CA TYR A 38 -22.96 -35.83 -24.19
C TYR A 38 -22.74 -37.28 -24.67
N HIS A 39 -23.05 -38.29 -23.85
CA HIS A 39 -22.95 -39.71 -24.16
C HIS A 39 -21.60 -40.04 -24.86
N HIS A 40 -21.65 -40.62 -26.06
CA HIS A 40 -20.47 -41.00 -26.85
C HIS A 40 -19.55 -39.82 -27.23
N HIS A 41 -20.03 -38.57 -27.10
CA HIS A 41 -19.26 -37.35 -27.38
C HIS A 41 -18.70 -36.67 -26.11
N ALA A 42 -18.80 -37.29 -24.94
CA ALA A 42 -18.33 -36.71 -23.68
C ALA A 42 -16.85 -36.31 -23.73
N HIS A 43 -16.00 -37.18 -24.30
CA HIS A 43 -14.57 -36.88 -24.43
C HIS A 43 -14.32 -35.69 -25.38
N ALA A 44 -14.99 -35.66 -26.54
CA ALA A 44 -14.85 -34.56 -27.50
C ALA A 44 -15.36 -33.21 -26.93
N ALA A 45 -16.44 -33.23 -26.15
CA ALA A 45 -16.95 -32.05 -25.45
C ALA A 45 -15.97 -31.55 -24.39
N LEU A 46 -15.37 -32.46 -23.61
CA LEU A 46 -14.34 -32.13 -22.62
C LEU A 46 -13.10 -31.53 -23.28
N THR A 47 -12.63 -32.10 -24.41
CA THR A 47 -11.50 -31.56 -25.17
C THR A 47 -11.78 -30.15 -25.67
N ARG A 48 -12.98 -29.90 -26.20
CA ARG A 48 -13.37 -28.57 -26.68
C ARG A 48 -13.37 -27.54 -25.54
N ASP A 49 -13.91 -27.89 -24.39
CA ASP A 49 -13.96 -26.99 -23.23
C ASP A 49 -12.58 -26.79 -22.60
N PHE A 50 -11.71 -27.82 -22.63
CA PHE A 50 -10.31 -27.71 -22.23
C PHE A 50 -9.53 -26.75 -23.15
N THR A 51 -9.68 -26.87 -24.48
CA THR A 51 -9.08 -25.94 -25.43
C THR A 51 -9.62 -24.53 -25.23
N LYS A 52 -10.94 -24.35 -25.06
CA LYS A 52 -11.54 -23.05 -24.74
C LYS A 52 -10.99 -22.47 -23.44
N ALA A 53 -10.79 -23.29 -22.41
CA ALA A 53 -10.22 -22.86 -21.14
C ALA A 53 -8.76 -22.40 -21.29
N ILE A 54 -7.94 -23.12 -22.07
CA ILE A 54 -6.56 -22.70 -22.39
C ILE A 54 -6.57 -21.41 -23.21
N THR A 55 -7.39 -21.32 -24.26
CA THR A 55 -7.48 -20.11 -25.09
C THR A 55 -7.93 -18.91 -24.26
N TRP A 56 -8.93 -19.09 -23.41
CA TRP A 56 -9.41 -18.06 -22.51
C TRP A 56 -8.32 -17.67 -21.49
N LEU A 57 -7.64 -18.63 -20.85
CA LEU A 57 -6.53 -18.35 -19.94
C LEU A 57 -5.39 -17.64 -20.66
N ALA A 58 -5.01 -18.04 -21.86
CA ALA A 58 -3.97 -17.38 -22.65
C ALA A 58 -4.35 -15.94 -23.01
N ALA A 59 -5.61 -15.68 -23.37
CA ALA A 59 -6.10 -14.34 -23.64
C ALA A 59 -6.17 -13.47 -22.36
N ASN A 60 -6.64 -14.04 -21.25
CA ASN A 60 -6.87 -13.29 -20.01
C ASN A 60 -5.61 -13.16 -19.13
N LEU A 61 -4.66 -14.10 -19.18
CA LEU A 61 -3.34 -13.97 -18.55
C LEU A 61 -2.49 -12.92 -19.28
N VAL A 62 -2.73 -12.71 -20.59
CA VAL A 62 -2.16 -11.60 -21.33
C VAL A 62 -2.87 -10.28 -20.98
N GLU A 63 -4.18 -10.28 -20.68
CA GLU A 63 -4.87 -9.09 -20.14
C GLU A 63 -4.56 -8.78 -18.66
N ASP A 64 -4.12 -9.76 -17.86
CA ASP A 64 -3.63 -9.52 -16.49
C ASP A 64 -2.27 -8.78 -16.50
N ARG A 65 -1.55 -8.87 -17.62
CA ARG A 65 -0.75 -7.73 -18.05
C ARG A 65 -1.69 -6.73 -18.70
N ARG A 66 -2.35 -5.90 -17.87
CA ARG A 66 -2.92 -4.64 -18.35
C ARG A 66 -1.92 -4.08 -19.33
N ALA A 67 -2.33 -3.87 -20.58
CA ALA A 67 -1.49 -3.17 -21.53
C ALA A 67 -0.94 -1.96 -20.77
N GLN A 68 0.37 -1.96 -20.52
CA GLN A 68 1.08 -0.79 -20.06
C GLN A 68 1.00 0.18 -21.22
N HIS A 69 -0.18 0.79 -21.39
CA HIS A 69 -0.42 1.72 -22.46
C HIS A 69 0.57 2.84 -22.27
N LYS A 70 1.40 2.99 -23.31
CA LYS A 70 2.22 4.14 -23.65
C LYS A 70 1.75 5.38 -22.91
N ASN A 71 2.48 5.71 -21.85
CA ASN A 71 2.79 7.05 -21.40
C ASN A 71 4.00 6.88 -20.49
N LYS A 72 5.17 6.68 -21.11
CA LYS A 72 6.41 6.25 -20.45
C LYS A 72 6.78 7.16 -19.27
N ASN A 73 6.38 8.42 -19.33
CA ASN A 73 5.97 9.22 -18.21
C ASN A 73 4.87 10.12 -18.78
N THR A 74 3.62 10.08 -18.26
CA THR A 74 2.62 11.10 -18.62
C THR A 74 3.07 12.46 -18.06
N GLN A 75 4.05 13.06 -18.72
CA GLN A 75 4.16 14.50 -18.79
C GLN A 75 2.91 15.00 -19.51
N GLY A 76 2.22 15.93 -18.86
CA GLY A 76 1.43 17.00 -19.46
C GLY A 76 0.87 16.77 -20.86
N GLY A 77 -0.43 16.51 -20.92
CA GLY A 77 -1.22 16.63 -22.15
C GLY A 77 -2.61 17.22 -21.93
N THR A 78 -3.19 17.03 -20.74
CA THR A 78 -4.47 17.64 -20.40
C THR A 78 -4.26 18.72 -19.35
N THR A 79 -4.33 19.98 -19.77
CA THR A 79 -4.66 21.08 -18.87
C THR A 79 -5.94 20.72 -18.11
N GLY A 80 -5.93 20.76 -16.78
CA GLY A 80 -7.12 20.51 -15.96
C GLY A 80 -6.96 19.39 -14.93
N TRP A 81 -8.12 18.93 -14.44
CA TRP A 81 -8.25 17.95 -13.36
C TRP A 81 -7.79 16.55 -13.78
N GLN A 82 -7.08 15.83 -12.90
CA GLN A 82 -6.74 14.42 -13.11
C GLN A 82 -7.01 13.58 -11.84
N GLY A 83 -7.63 12.42 -12.04
CA GLY A 83 -8.08 11.50 -10.99
C GLY A 83 -9.49 11.76 -10.48
N SER A 84 -10.02 10.80 -9.72
CA SER A 84 -11.35 10.91 -9.10
C SER A 84 -11.45 12.15 -8.21
N GLU A 85 -12.63 12.77 -8.17
CA GLU A 85 -12.88 13.95 -7.32
C GLU A 85 -12.59 13.67 -5.85
N GLN A 86 -13.01 12.49 -5.35
CA GLN A 86 -12.73 12.09 -3.98
C GLN A 86 -11.24 12.05 -3.65
N LEU A 87 -10.41 11.46 -4.51
CA LEU A 87 -8.96 11.39 -4.29
C LEU A 87 -8.28 12.75 -4.46
N ARG A 88 -8.78 13.60 -5.37
CA ARG A 88 -8.33 15.00 -5.47
C ARG A 88 -8.65 15.78 -4.19
N ASN A 89 -9.86 15.60 -3.64
CA ASN A 89 -10.28 16.23 -2.39
C ASN A 89 -9.43 15.76 -1.22
N TRP A 90 -9.20 14.45 -1.13
CA TRP A 90 -8.31 13.87 -0.13
C TRP A 90 -6.87 14.40 -0.27
N LEU A 91 -6.32 14.43 -1.48
CA LEU A 91 -4.95 14.89 -1.75
C LEU A 91 -4.79 16.39 -1.44
N ALA A 92 -5.77 17.21 -1.83
CA ALA A 92 -5.77 18.64 -1.53
C ALA A 92 -5.75 18.89 -0.01
N ASN A 93 -6.58 18.17 0.73
CA ASN A 93 -6.64 18.22 2.19
C ASN A 93 -5.33 17.72 2.82
N GLY A 94 -4.81 16.58 2.37
CA GLY A 94 -3.57 15.99 2.87
C GLY A 94 -2.35 16.89 2.64
N CYS A 95 -2.25 17.53 1.46
CA CYS A 95 -1.21 18.54 1.19
C CYS A 95 -1.40 19.80 2.03
N ALA A 96 -2.63 20.26 2.28
CA ALA A 96 -2.87 21.39 3.17
C ALA A 96 -2.45 21.06 4.61
N TRP A 97 -2.67 19.82 5.07
CA TRP A 97 -2.22 19.35 6.38
C TRP A 97 -0.71 19.25 6.46
N ALA A 98 -0.06 18.74 5.41
CA ALA A 98 1.39 18.70 5.37
C ALA A 98 2.01 20.11 5.31
N ASP A 99 1.34 21.07 4.66
CA ASP A 99 1.76 22.48 4.64
C ASP A 99 1.77 23.11 6.04
N THR A 100 0.79 22.77 6.89
CA THR A 100 0.70 23.27 8.27
C THR A 100 1.65 22.53 9.20
N GLU A 101 1.69 21.21 9.13
CA GLU A 101 2.45 20.36 10.05
C GLU A 101 3.98 20.47 9.84
N PHE A 102 4.41 20.56 8.57
CA PHE A 102 5.83 20.59 8.20
C PHE A 102 6.28 21.96 7.71
N GLN A 103 5.67 23.03 8.23
CA GLN A 103 6.00 24.39 7.82
C GLN A 103 7.50 24.69 8.02
N GLY A 104 8.15 25.19 6.97
CA GLY A 104 9.58 25.54 6.99
C GLY A 104 10.53 24.33 6.86
N GLN A 105 10.03 23.10 6.89
CA GLN A 105 10.87 21.90 6.75
C GLN A 105 11.00 21.47 5.29
N ARG A 106 12.22 21.19 4.84
CA ARG A 106 12.46 20.64 3.49
C ARG A 106 11.77 19.29 3.28
N TYR A 107 11.62 18.53 4.37
CA TYR A 107 10.96 17.23 4.41
C TYR A 107 9.50 17.24 3.92
N ARG A 108 8.82 18.39 4.01
CA ARG A 108 7.46 18.59 3.52
C ARG A 108 7.27 18.13 2.07
N TRP A 109 8.25 18.38 1.20
CA TRP A 109 8.13 18.05 -0.23
C TRP A 109 8.19 16.54 -0.49
N THR A 110 8.94 15.82 0.35
CA THR A 110 8.96 14.37 0.37
C THR A 110 7.59 13.83 0.80
N VAL A 111 6.99 14.42 1.84
CA VAL A 111 5.63 14.07 2.29
C VAL A 111 4.61 14.30 1.17
N HIS A 112 4.68 15.43 0.46
CA HIS A 112 3.78 15.70 -0.68
C HIS A 112 3.92 14.64 -1.78
N ALA A 113 5.15 14.22 -2.11
CA ALA A 113 5.37 13.17 -3.10
C ALA A 113 4.76 11.82 -2.64
N VAL A 114 4.90 11.47 -1.36
CA VAL A 114 4.30 10.25 -0.80
C VAL A 114 2.78 10.31 -0.81
N LEU A 115 2.16 11.41 -0.37
CA LEU A 115 0.69 11.55 -0.39
C LEU A 115 0.15 11.46 -1.82
N GLN A 116 0.80 12.10 -2.78
CA GLN A 116 0.37 12.03 -4.17
C GLN A 116 0.49 10.63 -4.76
N THR A 117 1.60 9.93 -4.50
CA THR A 117 1.74 8.55 -4.98
C THR A 117 0.74 7.60 -4.33
N LEU A 118 0.42 7.79 -3.05
CA LEU A 118 -0.66 7.06 -2.39
C LEU A 118 -2.01 7.28 -3.08
N ALA A 119 -2.35 8.52 -3.44
CA ALA A 119 -3.56 8.81 -4.21
C ALA A 119 -3.53 8.09 -5.57
N VAL A 120 -2.41 8.09 -6.28
CA VAL A 120 -2.29 7.42 -7.57
C VAL A 120 -2.43 5.91 -7.44
N HIS A 121 -1.81 5.30 -6.43
CA HIS A 121 -1.95 3.87 -6.17
C HIS A 121 -3.39 3.52 -5.75
N ALA A 122 -4.06 4.38 -4.99
CA ALA A 122 -5.47 4.21 -4.64
C ALA A 122 -6.38 4.32 -5.88
N ASP A 123 -6.09 5.25 -6.80
CA ASP A 123 -6.83 5.41 -8.05
C ASP A 123 -6.68 4.17 -8.97
N ARG A 124 -5.48 3.57 -9.00
CA ARG A 124 -5.15 2.45 -9.90
C ARG A 124 -5.50 1.06 -9.38
N ALA A 125 -5.38 0.87 -8.07
CA ALA A 125 -5.42 -0.43 -7.42
C ALA A 125 -6.02 -0.39 -6.00
N GLY A 126 -6.54 0.76 -5.56
CA GLY A 126 -7.21 0.89 -4.28
C GLY A 126 -8.58 0.22 -4.27
N GLN A 127 -9.07 -0.01 -3.05
CA GLN A 127 -10.40 -0.53 -2.77
C GLN A 127 -11.18 0.51 -1.97
N MET A 128 -12.49 0.59 -2.20
CA MET A 128 -13.36 1.43 -1.40
C MET A 128 -13.96 0.60 -0.26
N ILE A 129 -13.66 0.96 0.98
CA ILE A 129 -14.21 0.32 2.18
C ILE A 129 -14.99 1.39 2.95
N ASN A 130 -16.31 1.21 3.08
CA ASN A 130 -17.21 2.16 3.75
C ASN A 130 -17.03 3.62 3.27
N GLY A 131 -16.87 3.81 1.96
CA GLY A 131 -16.67 5.13 1.35
C GLY A 131 -15.28 5.73 1.57
N THR A 132 -14.33 5.02 2.19
CA THR A 132 -12.93 5.43 2.36
C THR A 132 -12.04 4.67 1.38
N PRO A 133 -11.18 5.35 0.59
CA PRO A 133 -10.19 4.66 -0.24
C PRO A 133 -9.13 3.99 0.62
N VAL A 134 -8.87 2.71 0.37
CA VAL A 134 -7.85 1.92 1.06
C VAL A 134 -6.92 1.32 0.03
N VAL A 135 -5.62 1.41 0.26
CA VAL A 135 -4.61 0.98 -0.71
C VAL A 135 -3.53 0.14 -0.04
N GLY A 136 -3.22 -1.01 -0.65
CA GLY A 136 -2.08 -1.85 -0.29
C GLY A 136 -0.84 -1.41 -1.06
N VAL A 137 0.18 -0.89 -0.38
CA VAL A 137 1.41 -0.39 -1.01
C VAL A 137 2.66 -0.76 -0.22
N GLY A 138 3.70 -1.19 -0.93
CA GLY A 138 5.00 -1.45 -0.33
C GLY A 138 5.94 -0.26 -0.51
N GLY A 139 6.81 0.00 0.48
CA GLY A 139 7.73 1.14 0.42
C GLY A 139 8.68 1.14 -0.77
N ARG A 140 9.10 -0.03 -1.28
CA ARG A 140 9.89 -0.16 -2.52
C ARG A 140 9.13 0.26 -3.78
N ALA A 141 7.83 -0.05 -3.85
CA ALA A 141 6.99 0.38 -4.98
C ALA A 141 6.77 1.90 -4.95
N LEU A 142 6.50 2.44 -3.77
CA LEU A 142 6.40 3.87 -3.55
C LEU A 142 7.71 4.60 -3.82
N SER A 143 8.86 4.00 -3.51
CA SER A 143 10.18 4.55 -3.81
C SER A 143 10.36 4.80 -5.32
N LEU A 144 9.93 3.85 -6.16
CA LEU A 144 9.94 4.02 -7.61
C LEU A 144 8.96 5.13 -8.04
N ALA A 145 7.74 5.13 -7.47
CA ALA A 145 6.68 6.06 -7.86
C ALA A 145 6.91 7.50 -7.37
N CYS A 146 7.64 7.71 -6.27
CA CYS A 146 7.88 9.03 -5.67
C CYS A 146 9.06 9.76 -6.32
N GLY A 147 9.31 9.57 -7.61
CA GLY A 147 10.44 10.19 -8.29
C GLY A 147 11.80 9.62 -7.87
N LEU A 148 11.89 8.30 -7.63
CA LEU A 148 13.12 7.60 -7.25
C LEU A 148 13.73 8.00 -5.89
N LEU A 149 12.90 8.40 -4.92
CA LEU A 149 13.33 8.50 -3.52
C LEU A 149 13.79 7.14 -2.99
N SER A 150 14.69 7.11 -2.00
CA SER A 150 15.12 5.83 -1.41
C SER A 150 13.99 5.14 -0.64
N ALA A 151 13.95 3.81 -0.66
CA ALA A 151 12.96 3.04 0.11
C ALA A 151 13.00 3.37 1.62
N ASP A 152 14.19 3.61 2.18
CA ASP A 152 14.35 4.05 3.57
C ASP A 152 13.65 5.38 3.85
N THR A 153 13.76 6.33 2.92
CA THR A 153 13.08 7.62 3.05
C THR A 153 11.56 7.42 3.07
N ILE A 154 11.05 6.57 2.19
CA ILE A 154 9.63 6.25 2.15
C ILE A 154 9.16 5.60 3.46
N TRP A 155 9.90 4.62 3.99
CA TRP A 155 9.54 3.97 5.24
C TRP A 155 9.55 4.94 6.43
N ARG A 156 10.51 5.88 6.46
CA ARG A 156 10.53 6.95 7.47
C ARG A 156 9.32 7.86 7.34
N VAL A 157 8.97 8.27 6.12
CA VAL A 157 7.79 9.10 5.86
C VAL A 157 6.50 8.40 6.27
N LEU A 158 6.31 7.14 5.89
CA LEU A 158 5.11 6.39 6.24
C LEU A 158 4.99 6.18 7.75
N ARG A 159 6.10 5.92 8.44
CA ARG A 159 6.13 5.80 9.91
C ARG A 159 5.76 7.12 10.58
N ASP A 160 6.41 8.21 10.18
CA ASP A 160 6.16 9.54 10.72
C ASP A 160 4.72 10.00 10.45
N LEU A 161 4.18 9.73 9.26
CA LEU A 161 2.77 9.98 8.96
C LEU A 161 1.82 9.14 9.80
N ARG A 162 2.11 7.86 10.04
CA ARG A 162 1.24 6.99 10.84
C ARG A 162 1.21 7.41 12.31
N ASP A 163 2.35 7.85 12.84
CA ASP A 163 2.50 8.12 14.26
C ASP A 163 2.04 9.55 14.63
N ARG A 164 1.72 10.40 13.63
CA ARG A 164 1.26 11.78 13.84
C ARG A 164 -0.27 11.92 13.95
N PRO A 165 -0.76 12.72 14.92
CA PRO A 165 -2.18 12.99 15.06
C PRO A 165 -2.72 13.80 13.87
N GLY A 166 -3.93 13.49 13.43
CA GLY A 166 -4.60 14.18 12.31
C GLY A 166 -4.01 13.88 10.93
N SER A 167 -3.11 12.90 10.84
CA SER A 167 -2.54 12.44 9.57
C SER A 167 -3.63 12.04 8.56
N PRO A 168 -3.42 12.33 7.26
CA PRO A 168 -4.35 11.95 6.20
C PRO A 168 -4.31 10.44 5.87
N ILE A 169 -3.50 9.65 6.58
CA ILE A 169 -3.42 8.21 6.42
C ILE A 169 -3.58 7.49 7.75
N THR A 170 -4.16 6.29 7.69
CA THR A 170 -4.24 5.38 8.84
C THR A 170 -3.88 3.98 8.37
N GLN A 171 -2.94 3.33 9.05
CA GLN A 171 -2.58 1.95 8.72
C GLN A 171 -3.71 1.02 9.17
N VAL A 172 -4.33 0.32 8.22
CA VAL A 172 -5.42 -0.64 8.47
C VAL A 172 -4.86 -2.03 8.68
N ARG A 173 -3.78 -2.37 7.97
CA ARG A 173 -3.13 -3.67 8.05
C ARG A 173 -1.63 -3.53 7.90
N SER A 174 -0.89 -4.15 8.80
CA SER A 174 0.57 -4.28 8.67
C SER A 174 0.95 -5.32 7.62
N ALA A 175 2.07 -5.10 6.94
CA ALA A 175 2.67 -6.05 6.04
C ALA A 175 2.99 -7.37 6.78
N ILE A 176 2.57 -8.50 6.20
CA ILE A 176 2.85 -9.83 6.73
C ILE A 176 3.30 -10.72 5.57
N GLY A 177 4.46 -11.38 5.71
CA GLY A 177 5.00 -12.27 4.70
C GLY A 177 5.27 -11.56 3.37
N LEU A 178 4.43 -11.83 2.36
CA LEU A 178 4.51 -11.18 1.04
C LEU A 178 3.56 -9.99 0.90
N ASP A 179 2.61 -9.82 1.82
CA ASP A 179 1.62 -8.76 1.75
C ASP A 179 2.23 -7.40 2.06
N ALA A 180 1.71 -6.37 1.39
CA ALA A 180 2.06 -4.98 1.64
C ALA A 180 1.31 -4.41 2.85
N ASP A 181 1.77 -3.26 3.33
CA ASP A 181 1.02 -2.44 4.27
C ASP A 181 -0.23 -1.86 3.59
N TRP A 182 -1.35 -1.84 4.30
CA TRP A 182 -2.59 -1.24 3.84
C TRP A 182 -2.86 0.05 4.58
N TYR A 183 -3.11 1.11 3.82
CA TYR A 183 -3.41 2.43 4.33
C TYR A 183 -4.79 2.87 3.88
N ALA A 184 -5.62 3.29 4.84
CA ALA A 184 -6.82 4.06 4.57
C ALA A 184 -6.44 5.53 4.36
N LEU A 185 -6.95 6.12 3.29
CA LEU A 185 -6.80 7.52 2.95
C LEU A 185 -7.92 8.31 3.64
N THR A 186 -7.66 8.76 4.86
CA THR A 186 -8.65 9.38 5.74
C THR A 186 -8.60 10.91 5.63
N SER A 187 -9.71 11.57 5.96
CA SER A 187 -9.78 13.04 6.05
C SER A 187 -10.32 13.46 7.41
N GLN A 188 -9.76 12.88 8.48
CA GLN A 188 -10.17 13.15 9.86
C GLN A 188 -9.92 14.62 10.23
N ASN A 189 -8.78 15.17 9.79
CA ASN A 189 -8.47 16.58 9.94
C ASN A 189 -8.79 17.33 8.64
N LYS A 190 -10.05 17.76 8.49
CA LYS A 190 -10.46 18.59 7.36
C LYS A 190 -9.93 20.00 7.58
N ILE A 191 -8.93 20.37 6.79
CA ILE A 191 -8.47 21.74 6.71
C ILE A 191 -9.34 22.45 5.70
N GLU A 192 -9.80 23.65 6.07
CA GLU A 192 -10.53 24.52 5.16
C GLU A 192 -9.67 24.76 3.92
N THR A 193 -10.02 24.06 2.85
CA THR A 193 -9.25 24.01 1.62
C THR A 193 -9.93 24.93 0.64
N ASP A 194 -9.26 26.03 0.31
CA ASP A 194 -9.67 26.96 -0.74
C ASP A 194 -10.09 26.18 -2.01
N PRO A 195 -11.26 26.46 -2.63
CA PRO A 195 -11.69 25.80 -3.86
C PRO A 195 -10.61 25.82 -4.95
N ILE A 196 -9.76 26.85 -5.00
CA ILE A 196 -8.64 26.93 -5.95
C ILE A 196 -7.59 25.82 -5.68
N ARG A 197 -7.36 25.42 -4.42
CA ARG A 197 -6.46 24.30 -4.09
C ARG A 197 -7.03 22.97 -4.55
N LEU A 198 -8.33 22.77 -4.37
CA LEU A 198 -9.03 21.57 -4.80
C LEU A 198 -8.89 21.36 -6.30
N GLN A 199 -9.09 22.47 -7.00
CA GLN A 199 -8.88 22.58 -8.42
C GLN A 199 -7.42 22.24 -8.80
N ARG A 200 -6.44 22.74 -8.06
CA ARG A 200 -5.02 22.48 -8.36
C ARG A 200 -4.55 21.06 -8.01
N ALA A 201 -5.32 20.26 -7.27
CA ALA A 201 -4.92 18.89 -6.93
C ALA A 201 -5.00 17.98 -8.15
N ARG A 202 -3.88 17.31 -8.46
CA ARG A 202 -3.76 16.37 -9.59
C ARG A 202 -3.26 15.03 -9.06
N VAL A 203 -4.05 13.98 -9.28
CA VAL A 203 -3.65 12.60 -8.98
C VAL A 203 -2.88 12.07 -10.18
N GLU A 204 -1.58 12.33 -10.21
CA GLU A 204 -0.66 11.92 -11.27
C GLU A 204 0.65 11.37 -10.69
N ASP A 205 1.37 10.56 -11.47
CA ASP A 205 2.68 10.04 -11.04
C ASP A 205 3.68 11.18 -10.79
N VAL A 206 4.57 10.96 -9.81
CA VAL A 206 5.66 11.89 -9.55
C VAL A 206 6.81 11.58 -10.52
N HIS A 207 7.12 12.54 -11.38
CA HIS A 207 8.15 12.33 -12.41
C HIS A 207 9.53 12.03 -11.80
N PRO A 208 10.29 11.03 -12.32
CA PRO A 208 11.65 10.69 -11.86
C PRO A 208 12.64 11.85 -11.87
N ALA A 209 12.50 12.80 -12.81
CA ALA A 209 13.36 13.99 -12.89
C ALA A 209 13.38 14.82 -11.59
N TRP A 210 12.35 14.73 -10.75
CA TRP A 210 12.33 15.40 -9.45
C TRP A 210 13.33 14.81 -8.43
N GLY A 211 13.78 13.57 -8.63
CA GLY A 211 14.89 13.01 -7.84
C GLY A 211 16.23 13.69 -8.13
N VAL A 212 16.41 14.23 -9.34
CA VAL A 212 17.62 14.97 -9.75
C VAL A 212 17.49 16.46 -9.43
N LEU A 213 16.37 17.08 -9.82
CA LEU A 213 16.15 18.51 -9.61
C LEU A 213 15.85 18.83 -8.15
N GLY A 214 15.25 17.90 -7.42
CA GLY A 214 14.75 18.10 -6.05
C GLY A 214 13.26 18.42 -6.02
N HIS A 215 12.54 17.73 -5.13
CA HIS A 215 11.09 17.84 -4.98
C HIS A 215 10.62 19.24 -4.56
N GLN A 216 11.47 20.06 -3.94
CA GLN A 216 11.12 21.43 -3.55
C GLN A 216 10.76 22.34 -4.73
N HIS A 217 11.32 22.08 -5.92
CA HIS A 217 11.07 22.93 -7.09
C HIS A 217 9.78 22.57 -7.83
N ARG A 218 9.30 21.34 -7.60
CA ARG A 218 8.12 20.79 -8.24
C ARG A 218 6.88 21.67 -8.11
N ARG A 219 6.61 22.19 -6.91
CA ARG A 219 5.41 22.99 -6.65
C ARG A 219 5.34 24.25 -7.52
N VAL A 220 6.46 24.95 -7.68
CA VAL A 220 6.52 26.17 -8.50
C VAL A 220 6.38 25.80 -9.98
N TYR A 221 7.04 24.73 -10.42
CA TYR A 221 6.89 24.22 -11.79
C TYR A 221 5.43 23.88 -12.12
N GLU A 222 4.73 23.15 -11.25
CA GLU A 222 3.33 22.75 -11.48
C GLU A 222 2.39 23.96 -11.59
N LEU A 223 2.61 25.00 -10.75
CA LEU A 223 1.84 26.24 -10.84
C LEU A 223 1.99 26.94 -12.20
N ILE A 224 3.18 26.89 -12.79
CA ILE A 224 3.47 27.53 -14.08
C ILE A 224 3.00 26.63 -15.23
N ALA A 225 3.46 25.38 -15.24
CA ALA A 225 3.27 24.45 -16.36
C ALA A 225 1.83 23.93 -16.47
N TYR A 226 1.13 23.73 -15.36
CA TYR A 226 -0.19 23.09 -15.35
C TYR A 226 -1.32 24.03 -14.96
N HIS A 227 -1.00 25.10 -14.22
CA HIS A 227 -2.01 26.09 -13.79
C HIS A 227 -1.84 27.45 -14.44
N GLY A 228 -0.84 27.62 -15.33
CA GLY A 228 -0.70 28.82 -16.15
C GLY A 228 -0.36 30.09 -15.37
N LEU A 229 0.17 30.00 -14.14
CA LEU A 229 0.61 31.18 -13.39
C LEU A 229 1.87 31.74 -14.04
N THR A 230 1.75 32.92 -14.67
CA THR A 230 2.85 33.56 -15.38
C THR A 230 3.47 34.72 -14.60
N ASN A 231 2.77 35.29 -13.62
CA ASN A 231 3.27 36.41 -12.83
C ASN A 231 3.91 35.93 -11.51
N ARG A 232 5.11 36.43 -11.19
CA ARG A 232 5.79 36.12 -9.92
C ARG A 232 4.99 36.54 -8.69
N ALA A 233 4.20 37.60 -8.76
CA ALA A 233 3.35 38.03 -7.65
C ALA A 233 2.33 36.94 -7.27
N ASP A 234 1.67 36.36 -8.27
CA ASP A 234 0.69 35.28 -8.09
C ASP A 234 1.37 34.01 -7.61
N LEU A 235 2.59 33.73 -8.08
CA LEU A 235 3.39 32.60 -7.59
C LEU A 235 3.72 32.74 -6.11
N TYR A 236 4.07 33.95 -5.63
CA TYR A 236 4.32 34.16 -4.21
C TYR A 236 3.09 33.87 -3.34
N ALA A 237 1.90 34.25 -3.81
CA ALA A 237 0.64 33.98 -3.11
C ALA A 237 0.26 32.48 -3.16
N ALA A 238 0.47 31.83 -4.31
CA ALA A 238 0.03 30.46 -4.56
C ALA A 238 0.97 29.37 -4.04
N ALA A 239 2.28 29.61 -4.03
CA ALA A 239 3.29 28.57 -3.74
C ALA A 239 3.41 28.23 -2.24
N ARG A 240 2.90 29.08 -1.33
CA ARG A 240 2.97 28.88 0.13
C ARG A 240 4.39 28.62 0.63
N ILE A 241 5.32 29.35 0.04
CA ILE A 241 6.73 29.44 0.42
C ILE A 241 7.17 30.90 0.37
N SER A 242 8.31 31.20 0.99
CA SER A 242 8.84 32.57 1.00
C SER A 242 9.17 33.05 -0.43
N LYS A 243 9.10 34.36 -0.64
CA LYS A 243 9.45 34.99 -1.92
C LYS A 243 10.88 34.66 -2.35
N SER A 244 11.82 34.56 -1.41
CA SER A 244 13.21 34.19 -1.69
C SER A 244 13.31 32.76 -2.21
N THR A 245 12.59 31.80 -1.61
CA THR A 245 12.56 30.40 -2.08
C THR A 245 11.92 30.26 -3.46
N VAL A 246 10.86 31.03 -3.75
CA VAL A 246 10.25 31.05 -5.09
C VAL A 246 11.27 31.56 -6.11
N ASN A 247 11.97 32.66 -5.83
CA ASN A 247 12.97 33.20 -6.76
C ASN A 247 14.14 32.24 -6.98
N ALA A 248 14.67 31.63 -5.92
CA ALA A 248 15.71 30.62 -6.04
C ALA A 248 15.24 29.44 -6.90
N THR A 249 14.02 28.95 -6.67
CA THR A 249 13.42 27.89 -7.48
C THR A 249 13.26 28.27 -8.95
N ILE A 250 12.83 29.50 -9.25
CA ILE A 250 12.73 29.98 -10.63
C ILE A 250 14.10 29.97 -11.30
N VAL A 251 15.17 30.39 -10.60
CA VAL A 251 16.54 30.35 -11.13
C VAL A 251 16.95 28.91 -11.44
N GLU A 252 16.81 27.98 -10.49
CA GLU A 252 17.16 26.56 -10.70
C GLU A 252 16.39 25.93 -11.87
N LEU A 253 15.08 26.17 -11.94
CA LEU A 253 14.24 25.67 -13.02
C LEU A 253 14.55 26.34 -14.38
N THR A 254 15.07 27.56 -14.37
CA THR A 254 15.54 28.25 -15.58
C THR A 254 16.86 27.68 -16.05
N VAL A 255 17.80 27.39 -15.14
CA VAL A 255 19.06 26.69 -15.44
C VAL A 255 18.78 25.31 -16.03
N ALA A 256 17.80 24.58 -15.51
CA ALA A 256 17.34 23.30 -16.06
C ALA A 256 16.57 23.43 -17.39
N GLY A 257 16.25 24.64 -17.84
CA GLY A 257 15.50 24.91 -19.07
C GLY A 257 14.00 24.57 -19.01
N LEU A 258 13.48 24.18 -17.84
CA LEU A 258 12.06 23.86 -17.62
C LEU A 258 11.17 25.12 -17.60
N ILE A 259 11.75 26.25 -17.21
CA ILE A 259 11.10 27.56 -17.16
C ILE A 259 11.97 28.57 -17.91
N LYS A 260 11.34 29.60 -18.46
CA LYS A 260 12.03 30.77 -18.98
C LYS A 260 11.42 32.05 -18.43
N THR A 261 12.25 33.06 -18.23
CA THR A 261 11.80 34.43 -17.92
C THR A 261 11.46 35.15 -19.22
N THR A 262 10.22 35.58 -19.39
CA THR A 262 9.74 36.25 -20.61
C THR A 262 9.75 37.77 -20.54
N GLY A 263 10.02 38.33 -19.35
CA GLY A 263 10.01 39.76 -19.09
C GLY A 263 10.19 40.09 -17.61
N ARG A 264 10.02 41.36 -17.23
CA ARG A 264 10.17 41.81 -15.84
C ARG A 264 9.05 41.21 -14.97
N GLY A 265 9.42 40.24 -14.13
CA GLY A 265 8.48 39.60 -13.20
C GLY A 265 7.57 38.56 -13.83
N THR A 266 7.76 38.22 -15.11
CA THR A 266 6.98 37.20 -15.82
C THR A 266 7.82 35.97 -16.14
N VAL A 267 7.17 34.81 -16.05
CA VAL A 267 7.74 33.49 -16.31
C VAL A 267 6.80 32.69 -17.20
N ALA A 268 7.36 31.78 -17.98
CA ALA A 268 6.64 30.83 -18.81
C ALA A 268 7.36 29.48 -18.79
N THR A 269 6.71 28.44 -19.32
CA THR A 269 7.37 27.15 -19.57
C THR A 269 8.54 27.33 -20.54
N GLY A 270 9.64 26.62 -20.25
CA GLY A 270 10.83 26.60 -21.08
C GLY A 270 10.73 25.63 -22.25
N SER A 271 11.82 25.45 -22.98
CA SER A 271 11.90 24.52 -24.13
C SER A 271 12.19 23.08 -23.70
N THR A 272 12.75 22.88 -22.50
CA THR A 272 13.09 21.57 -21.97
C THR A 272 11.89 20.98 -21.24
N SER A 273 11.60 19.70 -21.47
CA SER A 273 10.61 18.92 -20.73
C SER A 273 11.26 18.10 -19.61
N LEU A 274 10.48 17.61 -18.65
CA LEU A 274 11.03 16.70 -17.63
C LEU A 274 11.49 15.36 -18.25
N ASN A 275 10.94 14.95 -19.40
CA ASN A 275 11.40 13.78 -20.15
C ASN A 275 12.79 13.99 -20.74
N ASP A 276 13.11 15.20 -21.21
CA ASP A 276 14.44 15.52 -21.72
C ASP A 276 15.47 15.41 -20.60
N ILE A 277 15.13 15.88 -19.40
CA ILE A 277 15.96 15.74 -18.19
C ILE A 277 16.09 14.27 -17.79
N ALA A 278 15.01 13.50 -17.81
CA ALA A 278 15.08 12.07 -17.52
C ALA A 278 15.97 11.32 -18.51
N THR A 279 15.92 11.69 -19.78
CA THR A 279 16.76 11.12 -20.83
C THR A 279 18.22 11.49 -20.63
N ALA A 280 18.53 12.78 -20.38
CA ALA A 280 19.88 13.27 -20.16
C ALA A 280 20.56 12.65 -18.93
N HIS A 281 19.78 12.28 -17.91
CA HIS A 281 20.26 11.65 -16.68
C HIS A 281 20.09 10.13 -16.66
N HIS A 282 19.71 9.50 -17.77
CA HIS A 282 19.51 8.04 -17.87
C HIS A 282 18.57 7.48 -16.78
N LEU A 283 17.53 8.23 -16.42
CA LEU A 283 16.64 7.87 -15.31
C LEU A 283 15.81 6.61 -15.59
N ASP A 284 15.54 6.32 -16.86
CA ASP A 284 14.93 5.07 -17.29
C ASP A 284 15.82 3.87 -16.87
N ASP A 285 17.13 3.95 -17.11
CA ASP A 285 18.08 2.89 -16.78
C ASP A 285 18.22 2.70 -15.27
N ILE A 286 18.26 3.81 -14.51
CA ILE A 286 18.26 3.78 -13.04
C ILE A 286 16.98 3.13 -12.51
N THR A 287 15.84 3.48 -13.10
CA THR A 287 14.54 2.91 -12.71
C THR A 287 14.51 1.41 -12.98
N GLN A 288 14.96 0.96 -14.17
CA GLN A 288 15.00 -0.47 -14.50
C GLN A 288 15.97 -1.24 -13.61
N THR A 289 17.13 -0.66 -13.29
CA THR A 289 18.10 -1.26 -12.38
C THR A 289 17.48 -1.49 -11.00
N ARG A 290 16.85 -0.47 -10.40
CA ARG A 290 16.16 -0.62 -9.10
C ARG A 290 15.00 -1.60 -9.15
N ILE A 291 14.24 -1.64 -10.25
CA ILE A 291 13.18 -2.63 -10.43
C ILE A 291 13.77 -4.05 -10.41
N ALA A 292 14.89 -4.28 -11.10
CA ALA A 292 15.56 -5.57 -11.12
C ALA A 292 16.07 -5.97 -9.73
N GLU A 293 16.74 -5.05 -9.02
CA GLU A 293 17.20 -5.24 -7.64
C GLU A 293 16.05 -5.61 -6.70
N TYR A 294 14.96 -4.82 -6.70
CA TYR A 294 13.80 -5.09 -5.84
C TYR A 294 13.09 -6.39 -6.17
N ARG A 295 13.09 -6.81 -7.45
CA ARG A 295 12.56 -8.13 -7.85
C ARG A 295 13.45 -9.27 -7.35
N ALA A 296 14.78 -9.10 -7.41
CA ALA A 296 15.73 -10.08 -6.90
C ALA A 296 15.58 -10.23 -5.37
N GLU A 297 15.59 -9.12 -4.63
CA GLU A 297 15.37 -9.10 -3.18
C GLU A 297 14.03 -9.75 -2.79
N ARG A 298 12.96 -9.43 -3.51
CA ARG A 298 11.63 -10.01 -3.24
C ARG A 298 11.58 -11.50 -3.54
N THR A 299 12.35 -11.98 -4.50
CA THR A 299 12.48 -13.41 -4.79
C THR A 299 13.28 -14.12 -3.70
N GLN A 300 14.40 -13.53 -3.26
CA GLN A 300 15.18 -14.05 -2.14
C GLN A 300 14.33 -14.14 -0.86
N TRP A 301 13.54 -13.11 -0.55
CA TRP A 301 12.63 -13.10 0.60
C TRP A 301 11.55 -14.18 0.50
N ARG A 302 10.95 -14.36 -0.69
CA ARG A 302 9.96 -15.42 -0.91
C ARG A 302 10.57 -16.81 -0.65
N ASN A 303 11.74 -17.07 -1.22
CA ASN A 303 12.43 -18.35 -1.03
C ASN A 303 12.75 -18.60 0.46
N TRP A 304 13.13 -17.55 1.19
CA TRP A 304 13.36 -17.63 2.63
C TRP A 304 12.08 -17.95 3.40
N LEU A 305 10.95 -17.30 3.07
CA LEU A 305 9.65 -17.59 3.69
C LEU A 305 9.23 -19.05 3.47
N GLU A 306 9.35 -19.54 2.23
CA GLU A 306 9.03 -20.93 1.89
C GLU A 306 9.90 -21.93 2.66
N ALA A 307 11.21 -21.67 2.75
CA ALA A 307 12.14 -22.50 3.51
C ALA A 307 11.81 -22.50 5.01
N ARG A 308 11.45 -21.35 5.56
CA ARG A 308 11.03 -21.20 6.96
C ARG A 308 9.74 -21.97 7.23
N ASP A 309 8.73 -21.82 6.39
CA ASP A 309 7.43 -22.47 6.57
C ASP A 309 7.57 -23.99 6.40
N THR A 310 8.44 -24.46 5.50
CA THR A 310 8.79 -25.89 5.38
C THR A 310 9.51 -26.43 6.63
N ARG A 311 10.31 -25.60 7.31
CA ARG A 311 10.96 -25.99 8.57
C ARG A 311 9.95 -26.06 9.72
N ILE A 312 9.08 -25.05 9.86
CA ILE A 312 8.04 -25.01 10.89
C ILE A 312 7.01 -26.14 10.68
N GLY A 313 6.59 -26.39 9.44
CA GLY A 313 5.69 -27.49 9.08
C GLY A 313 6.29 -28.89 9.25
N ARG A 314 7.62 -29.02 9.20
CA ARG A 314 8.33 -30.26 9.60
C ARG A 314 8.47 -30.40 11.10
N SER A 315 8.46 -29.29 11.85
CA SER A 315 8.54 -29.26 13.31
C SER A 315 7.19 -29.40 14.01
N THR A 316 6.08 -29.44 13.28
CA THR A 316 4.79 -29.89 13.82
C THR A 316 4.75 -31.40 13.69
N PRO A 317 5.08 -32.19 14.75
CA PRO A 317 4.85 -33.61 14.68
C PRO A 317 3.36 -33.82 14.41
N SER A 318 3.05 -34.57 13.34
CA SER A 318 1.77 -35.23 13.19
C SER A 318 1.36 -35.78 14.55
N ALA A 319 0.14 -35.47 15.01
CA ALA A 319 -0.45 -35.96 16.25
C ALA A 319 -0.62 -37.49 16.21
N SER A 320 0.49 -38.21 16.23
CA SER A 320 0.64 -39.66 16.21
C SER A 320 2.04 -39.99 16.73
N SER A 321 2.38 -39.47 17.90
CA SER A 321 3.28 -40.09 18.86
C SER A 321 3.32 -39.20 20.09
N ILE A 322 2.52 -39.55 21.11
CA ILE A 322 2.68 -39.02 22.46
C ILE A 322 4.04 -39.51 22.95
N ALA A 323 5.03 -38.64 22.93
CA ALA A 323 6.25 -38.78 23.72
C ALA A 323 6.38 -37.49 24.55
N PRO A 324 6.46 -37.57 25.89
CA PRO A 324 6.53 -36.38 26.72
C PRO A 324 7.90 -35.72 26.53
N CYS A 325 7.91 -34.52 25.95
CA CYS A 325 9.10 -33.69 25.86
C CYS A 325 9.19 -32.86 27.14
N THR A 326 10.11 -33.24 28.02
CA THR A 326 10.61 -32.42 29.13
C THR A 326 11.40 -31.26 28.54
N THR A 327 10.76 -30.10 28.35
CA THR A 327 11.48 -28.84 28.16
C THR A 327 11.67 -28.18 29.52
N ALA A 328 12.91 -28.24 30.00
CA ALA A 328 13.40 -27.37 31.05
C ALA A 328 13.33 -25.91 30.57
N THR A 329 12.45 -25.12 31.17
CA THR A 329 12.44 -23.66 31.07
C THR A 329 13.10 -23.11 32.34
N PRO A 330 14.16 -22.28 32.24
CA PRO A 330 14.72 -21.65 33.42
C PRO A 330 13.85 -20.43 33.82
N GLY A 331 13.19 -20.54 34.98
CA GLY A 331 13.04 -19.46 35.95
C GLY A 331 12.04 -18.33 35.67
N SER A 332 10.76 -18.58 35.92
CA SER A 332 9.96 -17.79 36.88
C SER A 332 8.70 -18.57 37.21
N GLU A 333 8.81 -19.58 38.06
CA GLU A 333 7.65 -20.22 38.67
C GLU A 333 7.12 -19.26 39.73
N ASP A 334 6.25 -18.33 39.33
CA ASP A 334 5.38 -17.65 40.30
C ASP A 334 4.36 -18.70 40.76
N PRO A 335 4.39 -19.16 42.02
CA PRO A 335 3.49 -20.18 42.51
C PRO A 335 2.02 -19.75 42.42
N ILE A 336 1.76 -18.44 42.35
CA ILE A 336 0.42 -17.87 42.16
C ILE A 336 -0.07 -18.12 40.73
N GLU A 337 0.80 -17.97 39.74
CA GLU A 337 0.48 -18.21 38.33
C GLU A 337 0.21 -19.69 38.07
N GLN A 338 0.98 -20.58 38.72
CA GLN A 338 0.74 -22.03 38.65
C GLN A 338 -0.59 -22.42 39.28
N ALA A 339 -0.91 -21.92 40.48
CA ALA A 339 -2.19 -22.22 41.15
C ALA A 339 -3.39 -21.65 40.39
N TYR A 340 -3.25 -20.47 39.77
CA TYR A 340 -4.26 -19.87 38.91
C TYR A 340 -4.52 -20.72 37.67
N LEU A 341 -3.46 -21.17 36.99
CA LEU A 341 -3.58 -22.04 35.81
C LEU A 341 -4.18 -23.41 36.16
N GLU A 342 -3.79 -24.01 37.29
CA GLU A 342 -4.34 -25.28 37.77
C GLU A 342 -5.84 -25.17 38.09
N SER A 343 -6.25 -24.05 38.69
CA SER A 343 -7.65 -23.73 38.97
C SER A 343 -8.48 -23.55 37.68
N VAL A 344 -7.98 -22.77 36.72
CA VAL A 344 -8.66 -22.47 35.45
C VAL A 344 -8.74 -23.71 34.55
N LEU A 345 -7.70 -24.54 34.54
CA LEU A 345 -7.67 -25.79 33.76
C LEU A 345 -8.55 -26.88 34.35
N SER A 346 -8.74 -26.91 35.67
CA SER A 346 -9.58 -27.93 36.35
C SER A 346 -11.07 -27.58 36.34
N THR A 347 -11.43 -26.30 36.32
CA THR A 347 -12.84 -25.85 36.40
C THR A 347 -13.39 -25.28 35.09
N GLY A 348 -12.55 -25.07 34.08
CA GLY A 348 -12.92 -24.38 32.84
C GLY A 348 -13.02 -22.85 33.06
N PRO A 349 -13.08 -22.05 31.98
CA PRO A 349 -13.21 -20.60 32.13
C PRO A 349 -14.49 -20.27 32.92
N PRO A 350 -14.45 -19.33 33.87
CA PRO A 350 -15.63 -18.96 34.62
C PRO A 350 -16.73 -18.53 33.64
N ALA A 351 -17.94 -19.05 33.82
CA ALA A 351 -19.09 -18.65 33.02
C ALA A 351 -19.22 -17.13 33.06
N ASP A 352 -19.47 -16.50 31.92
CA ASP A 352 -19.68 -15.06 31.81
C ASP A 352 -20.73 -14.59 32.82
N ILE A 353 -20.28 -14.06 33.96
CA ILE A 353 -21.15 -13.32 34.87
C ILE A 353 -21.24 -11.93 34.28
N GLU A 354 -22.21 -11.76 33.39
CA GLU A 354 -22.73 -10.44 33.05
C GLU A 354 -23.08 -9.71 34.36
N HIS A 355 -22.51 -8.51 34.53
CA HIS A 355 -22.87 -7.46 35.50
C HIS A 355 -22.59 -7.70 37.00
N ASN A 356 -21.36 -7.42 37.48
CA ASN A 356 -21.15 -6.68 38.75
C ASN A 356 -19.70 -6.18 39.00
N THR A 357 -19.09 -5.50 38.04
CA THR A 357 -17.68 -5.07 38.11
C THR A 357 -17.37 -4.00 39.16
N SER A 358 -18.37 -3.28 39.68
CA SER A 358 -18.13 -2.19 40.64
C SER A 358 -17.97 -2.65 42.10
N ARG A 359 -18.65 -3.73 42.53
CA ARG A 359 -18.60 -4.18 43.93
C ARG A 359 -17.34 -4.98 44.27
N GLN A 360 -16.92 -5.85 43.35
CA GLN A 360 -15.72 -6.68 43.51
C GLN A 360 -14.44 -5.84 43.57
N HIS A 361 -14.40 -4.71 42.87
CA HIS A 361 -13.27 -3.80 42.92
C HIS A 361 -13.18 -3.08 44.28
N THR A 362 -14.31 -2.73 44.90
CA THR A 362 -14.32 -2.10 46.22
C THR A 362 -13.93 -3.08 47.32
N ASP A 363 -14.37 -4.34 47.23
CA ASP A 363 -14.02 -5.40 48.18
C ASP A 363 -12.54 -5.81 48.06
N ALA A 364 -11.99 -5.87 46.84
CA ALA A 364 -10.57 -6.13 46.63
C ALA A 364 -9.67 -5.00 47.17
N ILE A 365 -10.10 -3.75 47.01
CA ILE A 365 -9.39 -2.58 47.56
C ILE A 365 -9.44 -2.56 49.10
N ALA A 366 -10.58 -2.93 49.71
CA ALA A 366 -10.70 -3.05 51.16
C ALA A 366 -9.80 -4.16 51.73
N LEU A 367 -9.69 -5.29 51.03
CA LEU A 367 -8.88 -6.44 51.45
C LEU A 367 -7.37 -6.16 51.37
N ILE A 368 -6.92 -5.34 50.41
CA ILE A 368 -5.54 -4.84 50.33
C ILE A 368 -5.24 -3.82 51.44
N GLY A 369 -6.23 -3.00 51.83
CA GLY A 369 -6.13 -2.10 52.98
C GLY A 369 -5.93 -2.84 54.31
N ASP A 370 -6.73 -3.89 54.54
CA ASP A 370 -6.73 -4.64 55.80
C ASP A 370 -5.55 -5.60 55.94
N MET A 371 -5.09 -6.25 54.86
CA MET A 371 -4.01 -7.24 54.94
C MET A 371 -2.61 -6.67 54.72
N LEU A 372 -2.47 -5.59 53.96
CA LEU A 372 -1.17 -5.06 53.52
C LEU A 372 -0.92 -3.59 53.92
N GLY A 373 -1.87 -2.96 54.63
CA GLY A 373 -1.74 -1.59 55.13
C GLY A 373 -1.69 -0.52 54.03
N GLY A 374 -2.13 -0.84 52.81
CA GLY A 374 -2.11 0.09 51.68
C GLY A 374 -3.12 1.23 51.88
N ARG A 375 -2.68 2.49 51.71
CA ARG A 375 -3.55 3.67 51.70
C ARG A 375 -3.67 4.25 50.29
N ILE A 376 -4.88 4.57 49.89
CA ILE A 376 -5.17 5.26 48.62
C ILE A 376 -4.73 6.72 48.76
N LEU A 377 -3.79 7.16 47.92
CA LEU A 377 -3.44 8.57 47.77
C LEU A 377 -4.34 9.16 46.69
N ASN A 378 -5.26 10.04 47.09
CA ASN A 378 -6.05 10.82 46.15
C ASN A 378 -5.14 11.88 45.51
N VAL A 379 -5.01 11.87 44.18
CA VAL A 379 -4.44 12.95 43.36
C VAL A 379 -5.56 13.57 42.54
#